data_AF-A0A124GQA3-F1
#
_entry.id   AF-A0A124GQA3-F1
#
_cell.length_a   1.000
_cell.length_b   1.000
_cell.length_c   1.000
_cell.angle_alpha   90.00
_cell.angle_beta   90.00
_cell.angle_gamma   90.00
#
_symmetry.space_group_name_H-M   'P 1'
#
loop_
_entity.id
_entity.type
_entity.pdbx_description
1 polymer ?
#
loop_
_entity_poly.entity_id
_entity_poly.type
_entity_poly.pdbx_seq_one_letter_code
_entity_poly.pdbx_strand_id
1 'polypeptide(L)'
;MQIIWDVPDKAYAFLTSCVQMSDDFKGRVRMAYKNDTGWSFVLSELERIVQDPDPIKPRLPYEADDSLLYSIQPEGEYWLCIPNTIKEEIFEIAHGEGHLGFHRTK
;
A
#
# COMPACT_ATOMS: atom_id res chain seq x y z
N MET A 1 32.49 7.34 -34.19
CA MET A 1 32.77 7.17 -32.75
C MET A 1 31.41 7.01 -32.07
N GLN A 2 31.05 5.78 -31.73
CA GLN A 2 29.73 5.45 -31.16
C GLN A 2 30.00 4.81 -29.81
N ILE A 3 29.60 5.49 -28.74
CA ILE A 3 29.66 4.95 -27.39
C ILE A 3 28.35 4.19 -27.20
N ILE A 4 28.44 2.87 -27.23
CA ILE A 4 27.36 1.97 -26.85
C ILE A 4 27.35 1.96 -25.33
N TRP A 5 26.31 2.55 -24.72
CA TRP A 5 26.06 2.35 -23.30
C TRP A 5 25.48 0.95 -23.14
N ASP A 6 26.32 0.02 -22.70
CA ASP A 6 25.88 -1.30 -22.26
C ASP A 6 25.19 -1.10 -20.90
N VAL A 7 23.88 -0.90 -20.94
CA VAL A 7 23.04 -0.86 -19.74
C VAL A 7 22.74 -2.32 -19.41
N PRO A 8 23.22 -2.86 -18.28
CA PRO A 8 22.89 -4.23 -17.91
C PRO A 8 21.38 -4.34 -17.73
N ASP A 9 20.80 -5.30 -18.42
CA ASP A 9 19.41 -5.72 -18.36
C ASP A 9 19.12 -6.31 -16.97
N LYS A 10 19.13 -5.46 -15.95
CA LYS A 10 18.61 -5.80 -14.62
C LYS A 10 17.09 -5.68 -14.71
N ALA A 11 16.48 -6.74 -15.20
CA ALA A 11 15.09 -7.03 -14.90
C ALA A 11 14.96 -7.11 -13.37
N TYR A 12 14.57 -5.99 -12.75
CA TYR A 12 13.99 -6.04 -11.42
C TYR A 12 12.66 -6.78 -11.61
N ALA A 13 12.68 -8.08 -11.40
CA ALA A 13 11.46 -8.83 -11.15
C ALA A 13 10.89 -8.26 -9.84
N PHE A 14 10.03 -7.25 -9.95
CA PHE A 14 9.12 -6.91 -8.89
C PHE A 14 8.19 -8.13 -8.74
N LEU A 15 8.59 -9.05 -7.85
CA LEU A 15 7.75 -10.15 -7.40
C LEU A 15 6.70 -9.55 -6.46
N THR A 16 5.84 -8.69 -7.00
CA THR A 16 4.72 -8.14 -6.25
C THR A 16 3.74 -9.29 -6.04
N SER A 17 3.75 -9.89 -4.85
CA SER A 17 2.73 -10.84 -4.44
C SER A 17 1.48 -10.05 -4.07
N CYS A 18 0.42 -10.21 -4.87
CA CYS A 18 -0.89 -9.68 -4.52
C CYS A 18 -1.53 -10.61 -3.48
N VAL A 19 -1.57 -10.16 -2.23
CA VAL A 19 -2.24 -10.88 -1.14
C VAL A 19 -3.62 -10.25 -0.93
N GLN A 20 -4.67 -11.04 -1.13
CA GLN A 20 -6.02 -10.61 -0.75
C GLN A 20 -6.10 -10.54 0.79
N MET A 21 -6.34 -9.34 1.32
CA MET A 21 -6.50 -9.14 2.76
C MET A 21 -7.83 -9.72 3.24
N SER A 22 -7.81 -10.53 4.31
CA SER A 22 -9.02 -10.96 5.00
C SER A 22 -9.70 -9.78 5.71
N ASP A 23 -11.02 -9.86 5.92
CA ASP A 23 -11.76 -8.79 6.59
C ASP A 23 -11.30 -8.56 8.03
N ASP A 24 -10.90 -9.63 8.73
CA ASP A 24 -10.29 -9.54 10.06
C ASP A 24 -8.99 -8.72 10.02
N PHE A 25 -8.14 -8.95 9.02
CA PHE A 25 -6.89 -8.23 8.87
C PHE A 25 -7.14 -6.75 8.50
N LYS A 26 -8.08 -6.47 7.59
CA LYS A 26 -8.53 -5.10 7.30
C LYS A 26 -9.04 -4.40 8.57
N GLY A 27 -9.79 -5.11 9.41
CA GLY A 27 -10.26 -4.62 10.71
C GLY A 27 -9.12 -4.22 11.64
N ARG A 28 -8.04 -5.03 11.70
CA ARG A 28 -6.83 -4.69 12.47
C ARG A 28 -6.10 -3.48 11.90
N VAL A 29 -5.94 -3.37 10.58
CA VAL A 29 -5.34 -2.19 9.92
C VAL A 29 -6.13 -0.92 10.27
N ARG A 30 -7.46 -0.96 10.20
CA ARG A 30 -8.31 0.18 10.59
C ARG A 30 -8.12 0.56 12.05
N MET A 31 -8.05 -0.43 12.94
CA MET A 31 -7.79 -0.18 14.36
C MET A 31 -6.42 0.47 14.57
N ALA A 32 -5.42 0.03 13.82
CA ALA A 32 -4.08 0.57 13.88
C ALA A 32 -4.02 2.04 13.44
N TYR A 33 -4.79 2.45 12.43
CA TYR A 33 -4.90 3.87 12.05
C TYR A 33 -5.37 4.76 13.20
N LYS A 34 -6.30 4.29 14.04
CA LYS A 34 -6.81 5.08 15.17
C LYS A 34 -5.72 5.42 16.20
N ASN A 35 -4.70 4.58 16.28
CA ASN A 35 -3.57 4.75 17.19
C ASN A 35 -2.36 5.41 16.52
N ASP A 36 -2.42 5.68 15.21
CA ASP A 36 -1.39 6.35 14.43
C ASP A 36 -1.83 7.80 14.17
N THR A 37 -1.20 8.76 14.84
CA THR A 37 -1.57 10.18 14.74
C THR A 37 -1.38 10.76 13.35
N GLY A 38 -0.45 10.21 12.56
CA GLY A 38 -0.22 10.64 11.19
C GLY A 38 -1.33 10.17 10.26
N TRP A 39 -1.61 8.87 10.27
CA TRP A 39 -2.63 8.30 9.37
C TRP A 39 -4.06 8.67 9.76
N SER A 40 -4.36 8.76 11.06
CA SER A 40 -5.67 9.26 11.52
C SER A 40 -5.94 10.69 11.08
N PHE A 41 -4.91 11.55 11.09
CA PHE A 41 -5.02 12.93 10.59
C PHE A 41 -5.33 12.96 9.09
N VAL A 42 -4.62 12.17 8.28
CA VAL A 42 -4.86 12.10 6.82
C VAL A 42 -6.28 11.60 6.51
N LEU A 43 -6.75 10.56 7.20
CA LEU A 43 -8.12 10.06 7.04
C LEU A 43 -9.17 11.13 7.38
N SER A 44 -8.96 11.87 8.48
CA SER A 44 -9.87 12.93 8.90
C SER A 44 -9.90 14.08 7.89
N GLU A 45 -8.76 14.43 7.30
CA GLU A 45 -8.68 15.47 6.27
C GLU A 45 -9.37 15.04 4.97
N LEU A 46 -9.20 13.78 4.55
CA LEU A 46 -9.93 13.24 3.40
C LEU A 46 -11.45 13.29 3.62
N GLU A 47 -11.92 12.89 4.81
CA GLU A 47 -13.34 12.98 5.17
C GLU A 47 -13.84 14.44 5.14
N ARG A 48 -13.05 15.36 5.71
CA ARG A 48 -13.36 16.80 5.69
C ARG A 48 -13.51 17.33 4.26
N ILE A 49 -12.60 16.96 3.35
CA ILE A 49 -12.63 17.38 1.95
C ILE A 49 -13.89 16.87 1.24
N VAL A 50 -14.26 15.61 1.48
CA VAL A 50 -15.48 15.00 0.91
C VAL A 50 -16.74 15.71 1.40
N GLN A 51 -16.79 16.09 2.68
CA GLN A 51 -17.94 16.75 3.29
C GLN A 51 -18.01 18.26 3.03
N ASP A 52 -16.91 18.88 2.61
CA ASP A 52 -16.85 20.30 2.32
C ASP A 52 -17.90 20.66 1.23
N PRO A 53 -18.60 21.81 1.28
CA PRO A 53 -19.53 22.21 0.23
C PRO A 53 -18.86 22.83 -1.01
N ASP A 54 -17.58 23.20 -0.94
CA ASP A 54 -16.86 23.85 -2.05
C ASP A 54 -16.76 22.88 -3.26
N PRO A 55 -17.19 23.29 -4.47
CA PRO A 55 -17.04 22.47 -5.67
C PRO A 55 -15.57 22.21 -6.06
N ILE A 56 -14.63 23.05 -5.63
CA ILE A 56 -13.20 22.92 -5.90
C ILE A 56 -12.55 22.23 -4.70
N LYS A 57 -12.31 20.93 -4.83
CA LYS A 57 -11.65 20.14 -3.78
C LYS A 57 -10.13 20.20 -3.90
N PRO A 58 -9.40 20.38 -2.79
CA PRO A 58 -7.97 20.11 -2.79
C PRO A 58 -7.75 18.62 -3.09
N ARG A 59 -6.77 18.33 -3.95
CA ARG A 59 -6.39 16.95 -4.29
C ARG A 59 -5.18 16.55 -3.44
N LEU A 60 -5.37 15.55 -2.59
CA LEU A 60 -4.28 14.93 -1.84
C LEU A 60 -3.72 13.74 -2.64
N PRO A 61 -2.44 13.38 -2.44
CA PRO A 61 -1.85 12.16 -3.02
C PRO A 61 -2.29 10.90 -2.26
N TYR A 62 -3.52 10.91 -1.72
CA TYR A 62 -4.08 9.85 -0.91
C TYR A 62 -5.56 9.66 -1.24
N GLU A 63 -6.02 8.41 -1.13
CA GLU A 63 -7.43 8.04 -1.19
C GLU A 63 -7.78 7.10 -0.05
N ALA A 64 -9.04 7.14 0.36
CA ALA A 64 -9.58 6.22 1.35
C ALA A 64 -10.68 5.35 0.71
N ASP A 65 -10.52 4.04 0.83
CA ASP A 65 -11.54 3.06 0.43
C ASP A 65 -11.81 2.11 1.60
N ASP A 66 -13.07 1.98 2.01
CA ASP A 66 -13.49 1.20 3.20
C ASP A 66 -12.61 1.50 4.45
N SER A 67 -12.33 2.79 4.66
CA SER A 67 -11.44 3.32 5.71
C SER A 67 -10.01 2.77 5.70
N LEU A 68 -9.57 2.17 4.59
CA LEU A 68 -8.18 1.85 4.31
C LEU A 68 -7.55 2.99 3.53
N LEU A 69 -6.36 3.43 3.96
CA LEU A 69 -5.68 4.58 3.37
C LEU A 69 -4.67 4.12 2.33
N TYR A 70 -4.74 4.69 1.14
CA TYR A 70 -3.82 4.41 0.04
C TYR A 70 -3.12 5.68 -0.41
N SER A 71 -1.83 5.57 -0.70
CA SER A 71 -1.05 6.60 -1.39
C SER A 71 -1.09 6.36 -2.90
N ILE A 72 -1.39 7.43 -3.64
CA ILE A 72 -1.43 7.40 -5.11
C ILE A 72 0.00 7.59 -5.64
N GLN A 73 0.50 6.60 -6.36
CA GLN A 73 1.81 6.68 -7.01
C GLN A 73 1.72 7.47 -8.33
N PRO A 74 2.82 8.08 -8.81
CA PRO A 74 2.85 8.82 -10.07
C PRO A 74 2.34 8.02 -11.28
N GLU A 75 2.55 6.70 -11.27
CA GLU A 75 2.18 5.75 -12.32
C GLU A 75 0.71 5.28 -12.22
N GLY A 76 -0.03 5.74 -11.20
CA GLY A 76 -1.45 5.41 -10.99
C GLY A 76 -1.69 4.18 -10.12
N GLU A 77 -0.64 3.58 -9.55
CA GLU A 77 -0.76 2.52 -8.56
C GLU A 77 -1.22 3.06 -7.20
N TYR A 78 -1.89 2.22 -6.42
CA TYR A 78 -2.32 2.53 -5.06
C TYR A 78 -1.55 1.66 -4.08
N TRP A 79 -0.81 2.29 -3.16
CA TRP A 79 -0.06 1.58 -2.13
C TRP A 79 -0.69 1.82 -0.77
N LEU A 80 -1.03 0.73 -0.07
CA LEU A 80 -1.60 0.80 1.27
C LEU A 80 -0.63 1.51 2.22
N CYS A 81 -1.10 2.54 2.91
CA CYS A 81 -0.36 3.20 3.96
C CYS A 81 -0.36 2.29 5.19
N ILE A 82 0.82 1.77 5.56
CA ILE A 82 0.97 0.79 6.64
C ILE A 82 1.25 1.52 7.97
N PRO A 83 0.39 1.35 8.99
CA PRO A 83 0.71 1.79 10.36
C PRO A 83 1.91 1.04 10.91
N ASN A 84 2.76 1.74 11.68
CA ASN A 84 3.96 1.13 12.24
C ASN A 84 3.66 -0.09 13.15
N THR A 85 2.52 -0.07 13.84
CA THR A 85 2.11 -1.11 14.78
C THR A 85 1.73 -2.44 14.12
N ILE A 86 1.39 -2.45 12.82
CA ILE A 86 1.01 -3.66 12.08
C ILE A 86 2.05 -4.06 11.02
N LYS A 87 3.14 -3.29 10.92
CA LYS A 87 4.20 -3.50 9.95
C LYS A 87 4.80 -4.90 10.04
N GLU A 88 5.08 -5.39 11.24
CA GLU A 88 5.67 -6.71 11.47
C GLU A 88 4.74 -7.84 10.99
N GLU A 89 3.45 -7.76 11.30
CA GLU A 89 2.43 -8.72 10.82
C GLU A 89 2.37 -8.77 9.29
N ILE A 90 2.50 -7.62 8.61
CA ILE A 90 2.54 -7.57 7.14
C ILE A 90 3.79 -8.25 6.58
N PHE A 91 4.94 -8.02 7.20
CA PHE A 91 6.17 -8.72 6.81
C PHE A 91 6.04 -10.22 7.04
N GLU A 92 5.46 -10.66 8.14
CA GLU A 92 5.17 -12.07 8.40
C GLU A 92 4.18 -12.66 7.40
N ILE A 93 3.15 -11.93 6.96
CA ILE A 93 2.24 -12.43 5.92
C ILE A 93 2.96 -12.54 4.58
N ALA A 94 3.82 -11.57 4.25
CA ALA A 94 4.55 -11.55 2.99
C ALA A 94 5.68 -12.59 2.92
N HIS A 95 6.29 -12.93 4.06
CA HIS A 95 7.46 -13.82 4.15
C HIS A 95 7.20 -15.16 4.86
N GLY A 96 6.11 -15.28 5.61
CA GLY A 96 5.84 -16.35 6.57
C GLY A 96 5.58 -17.71 5.95
N GLU A 97 5.38 -17.78 4.64
CA GLU A 97 5.55 -19.01 3.89
C GLU A 97 6.86 -18.99 3.08
N GLY A 98 7.96 -19.30 3.76
CA GLY A 98 9.17 -19.87 3.15
C GLY A 98 8.95 -21.22 2.44
N HIS A 99 7.75 -21.49 1.92
CA HIS A 99 7.37 -22.67 1.14
C HIS A 99 6.53 -22.35 -0.12
N LEU A 100 6.46 -21.10 -0.57
CA LEU A 100 6.09 -20.82 -1.97
C LEU A 100 7.24 -21.15 -2.96
N GLY A 101 8.28 -21.84 -2.48
CA GLY A 101 9.19 -22.60 -3.32
C GLY A 101 8.48 -23.81 -3.91
N PHE A 102 7.78 -23.59 -5.02
CA PHE A 102 7.58 -24.58 -6.08
C PHE A 102 7.27 -26.01 -5.56
N HIS A 103 6.02 -26.30 -5.21
CA HIS A 103 5.55 -27.68 -5.25
C HIS A 103 5.41 -28.09 -6.73
N ARG A 104 6.55 -28.31 -7.37
CA ARG A 104 6.65 -29.07 -8.61
C ARG A 104 6.44 -30.52 -8.21
N THR A 105 5.19 -30.93 -8.10
CA THR A 105 4.83 -32.35 -8.11
C THR A 105 5.37 -32.94 -9.41
N LYS A 106 6.32 -33.88 -9.29
CA LYS A 106 6.52 -34.92 -10.29
C LYS A 106 5.88 -36.20 -9.76
#